data_AF-A0AA39CEP9-F1
#
_entry.id   AF-A0AA39CEP9-F1
#
_cell.length_a   1.000
_cell.length_b   1.000
_cell.length_c   1.000
_cell.angle_alpha   90.00
_cell.angle_beta   90.00
_cell.angle_gamma   90.00
#
_symmetry.space_group_name_H-M   'P 1'
#
loop_
_entity.id
_entity.type
_entity.pdbx_description
1 polymer ?
#
loop_
_entity_poly.entity_id
_entity_poly.type
_entity_poly.pdbx_seq_one_letter_code
_entity_poly.pdbx_strand_id
1 'polypeptide(L)'
;MTIKLAKWFTTLSPKEKAKIIKDVSQLVLARRTRMCNFLEYKDTKIVYRRYASLFFIAGCDSTDNELITLEIVHRYVEQMDKYYGNVCELDIIFNFQKAYFILDELLLAGELQESSKKNVLRCISQEDSLEDMEVEESQDETFIPAANLGPFVLLCSLVEEEVTKIM
;
A
#
# COMPACT_ATOMS: atom_id res chain seq x y z
N MET A 1 11.76 -2.49 11.69
CA MET A 1 10.65 -2.74 10.75
C MET A 1 10.70 -1.65 9.71
N THR A 2 10.81 -2.02 8.43
CA THR A 2 10.79 -1.08 7.31
C THR A 2 9.36 -1.00 6.78
N ILE A 3 8.88 0.21 6.50
CA ILE A 3 7.53 0.42 5.96
C ILE A 3 7.56 0.13 4.47
N LYS A 4 6.59 -0.67 4.01
CA LYS A 4 6.39 -0.98 2.58
C LYS A 4 5.23 -0.20 1.99
N LEU A 5 4.16 -0.03 2.77
CA LEU A 5 2.96 0.68 2.38
C LEU A 5 2.39 1.40 3.61
N ALA A 6 1.90 2.64 3.44
CA ALA A 6 1.25 3.39 4.50
C ALA A 6 0.13 4.29 3.95
N LYS A 7 -1.12 3.94 4.24
CA LYS A 7 -2.30 4.77 3.95
C LYS A 7 -2.77 5.46 5.23
N TRP A 8 -3.06 6.76 5.13
CA TRP A 8 -3.60 7.57 6.23
C TRP A 8 -4.97 8.11 5.81
N PHE A 9 -6.02 7.75 6.54
CA PHE A 9 -7.39 8.24 6.28
C PHE A 9 -7.69 9.55 7.01
N THR A 10 -6.87 9.92 7.99
CA THR A 10 -6.97 11.18 8.74
C THR A 10 -5.85 12.14 8.35
N THR A 11 -6.17 13.43 8.38
CA THR A 11 -5.21 14.51 8.14
C THR A 11 -4.34 14.70 9.39
N LEU A 12 -3.08 14.30 9.28
CA LEU A 12 -2.09 14.41 10.35
C LEU A 12 -0.83 15.07 9.82
N SER A 13 -0.11 15.78 10.68
CA SER A 13 1.19 16.37 10.29
C SER A 13 2.23 15.27 10.01
N PRO A 14 3.22 15.51 9.13
CA PRO A 14 4.29 14.54 8.87
C PRO A 14 5.04 14.12 10.14
N LYS A 15 5.20 15.05 11.09
CA LYS A 15 5.84 14.81 12.38
C LYS A 15 5.05 13.82 13.24
N GLU A 16 3.73 13.96 13.27
CA GLU A 16 2.85 13.04 13.99
C GLU A 16 2.82 11.66 13.35
N LYS A 17 2.71 11.59 12.02
CA LYS A 17 2.77 10.33 11.27
C LYS A 17 4.06 9.56 11.58
N ALA A 18 5.21 10.23 11.51
CA ALA A 18 6.51 9.64 11.82
C ALA A 18 6.60 9.15 13.28
N LYS A 19 6.04 9.92 14.23
CA LYS A 19 5.98 9.53 15.64
C LYS A 19 5.12 8.27 15.83
N ILE A 20 3.92 8.25 15.28
CA ILE A 20 3.00 7.10 15.38
C ILE A 20 3.64 5.85 14.79
N ILE A 21 4.21 5.95 13.58
CA ILE A 21 4.93 4.85 12.93
C ILE A 21 6.00 4.27 13.87
N LYS A 22 6.82 5.13 14.46
CA LYS A 22 7.91 4.71 15.34
C LYS A 22 7.39 4.01 16.59
N ASP A 23 6.44 4.65 17.29
CA ASP A 23 5.91 4.16 18.55
C ASP A 23 5.16 2.83 18.36
N VAL A 24 4.27 2.75 17.37
CA VAL A 24 3.49 1.55 17.07
C VAL A 24 4.38 0.40 16.58
N SER A 25 5.38 0.68 15.73
CA SER A 25 6.32 -0.36 15.28
C SER A 25 7.08 -0.97 16.46
N GLN A 26 7.51 -0.16 17.42
CA GLN A 26 8.21 -0.67 18.61
C GLN A 26 7.28 -1.52 19.48
N LEU A 27 6.04 -1.08 19.69
CA LEU A 27 5.04 -1.83 20.47
C LEU A 27 4.73 -3.19 19.84
N VAL A 28 4.51 -3.24 18.53
CA VAL A 28 4.19 -4.50 17.82
C VAL A 28 5.38 -5.46 17.82
N LEU A 29 6.60 -4.96 17.57
CA LEU A 29 7.82 -5.80 17.54
C LEU A 29 8.20 -6.38 18.90
N ALA A 30 7.82 -5.73 20.00
CA ALA A 30 8.09 -6.22 21.35
C ALA A 30 7.21 -7.41 21.74
N ARG A 31 6.16 -7.74 20.96
CA ARG A 31 5.20 -8.79 21.31
C ARG A 31 5.63 -10.19 20.88
N ARG A 32 5.27 -11.17 21.71
CA ARG A 32 5.46 -12.60 21.44
C ARG A 32 4.31 -13.14 20.59
N THR A 33 4.56 -14.20 19.83
CA THR A 33 3.61 -14.79 18.85
C THR A 33 2.29 -15.32 19.43
N ARG A 34 2.23 -15.62 20.73
CA ARG A 34 1.01 -16.12 21.41
C ARG A 34 0.17 -15.02 22.08
N MET A 35 0.57 -13.76 21.94
CA MET A 35 -0.19 -12.64 22.49
C MET A 35 -1.38 -12.29 21.58
N CYS A 36 -2.35 -11.53 22.11
CA CYS A 36 -3.50 -11.09 21.33
C CYS A 36 -3.07 -10.15 20.18
N ASN A 37 -3.94 -9.99 19.18
CA ASN A 37 -3.68 -9.15 18.01
C ASN A 37 -4.06 -7.67 18.22
N PHE A 38 -4.43 -7.30 19.45
CA PHE A 38 -4.96 -5.98 19.80
C PHE A 38 -4.05 -5.30 20.82
N LEU A 39 -3.91 -3.99 20.67
CA LEU A 39 -3.05 -3.12 21.46
C LEU A 39 -3.80 -1.81 21.69
N GLU A 40 -3.69 -1.26 22.88
CA GLU A 40 -4.12 0.12 23.13
C GLU A 40 -2.97 1.08 22.84
N TYR A 41 -3.27 2.17 22.15
CA TYR A 41 -2.30 3.23 21.86
C TYR A 41 -2.99 4.59 21.98
N LYS A 42 -2.78 5.24 23.12
CA LYS A 42 -3.50 6.48 23.49
C LYS A 42 -5.01 6.22 23.46
N ASP A 43 -5.77 7.10 22.79
CA ASP A 43 -7.23 7.02 22.68
C ASP A 43 -7.69 6.14 21.50
N THR A 44 -6.77 5.41 20.85
CA THR A 44 -7.08 4.51 19.74
C THR A 44 -6.64 3.08 20.02
N LYS A 45 -7.17 2.15 19.23
CA LYS A 45 -6.80 0.75 19.26
C LYS A 45 -6.00 0.39 18.02
N ILE A 46 -4.95 -0.39 18.21
CA ILE A 46 -4.11 -0.93 17.15
C ILE A 46 -4.41 -2.41 17.00
N VAL A 47 -4.77 -2.78 15.79
CA VAL A 47 -4.98 -4.17 15.36
C VAL A 47 -3.82 -4.55 14.45
N TYR A 48 -3.17 -5.67 14.71
CA TYR A 48 -2.08 -6.13 13.85
C TYR A 48 -2.14 -7.63 13.59
N ARG A 49 -1.60 -8.05 12.45
CA ARG A 49 -1.45 -9.46 12.10
C ARG A 49 -0.17 -9.66 11.30
N ARG A 50 0.55 -10.73 11.63
CA ARG A 50 1.76 -11.12 10.93
C ARG A 50 1.45 -12.17 9.85
N TYR A 51 1.87 -11.90 8.61
CA TYR A 51 1.85 -12.84 7.49
C TYR A 51 3.29 -13.01 6.98
N ALA A 52 3.86 -14.21 7.14
CA ALA A 52 5.27 -14.48 6.85
C ALA A 52 6.24 -13.47 7.53
N SER A 53 7.01 -12.71 6.74
CA SER A 53 7.90 -11.64 7.23
C SER A 53 7.19 -10.30 7.46
N LEU A 54 5.98 -10.13 6.94
CA LEU A 54 5.26 -8.86 6.92
C LEU A 54 4.33 -8.68 8.12
N PHE A 55 4.27 -7.46 8.62
CA PHE A 55 3.33 -7.03 9.64
C PHE A 55 2.32 -6.07 9.01
N PHE A 56 1.05 -6.43 9.11
CA PHE A 56 -0.07 -5.59 8.74
C PHE A 56 -0.63 -4.97 10.01
N ILE A 57 -0.77 -3.66 10.02
CA ILE A 57 -1.15 -2.88 11.19
C ILE A 57 -2.24 -1.89 10.77
N ALA A 58 -3.35 -1.89 11.51
CA ALA A 58 -4.46 -0.96 11.33
C ALA A 58 -4.72 -0.24 12.66
N GLY A 59 -5.01 1.06 12.58
CA GLY A 59 -5.54 1.83 13.70
C GLY A 59 -7.06 1.96 13.55
N CYS A 60 -7.78 1.76 14.65
CA CYS A 60 -9.24 1.91 14.72
C CYS A 60 -9.60 2.72 15.98
N ASP A 61 -10.80 3.26 16.02
CA ASP A 61 -11.27 4.01 17.18
C ASP A 61 -11.47 3.09 18.38
N SER A 62 -11.47 3.67 19.58
CA SER A 62 -11.76 2.98 20.83
C SER A 62 -13.15 2.33 20.85
N THR A 63 -14.10 2.84 20.04
CA THR A 63 -15.46 2.32 19.94
C THR A 63 -15.65 1.25 18.89
N ASP A 64 -14.67 1.06 18.00
CA ASP A 64 -14.75 0.10 16.91
C ASP A 64 -14.53 -1.34 17.38
N ASN A 65 -15.07 -2.28 16.59
CA ASN A 65 -14.88 -3.71 16.79
C ASN A 65 -13.55 -4.17 16.16
N GLU A 66 -12.61 -4.56 17.00
CA GLU A 66 -11.27 -4.96 16.62
C GLU A 66 -11.24 -6.23 15.76
N LEU A 67 -12.23 -7.12 15.93
CA LEU A 67 -12.35 -8.35 15.14
C LEU A 67 -12.74 -8.03 13.70
N ILE A 68 -13.58 -7.00 13.48
CA ILE A 68 -13.97 -6.56 12.15
C ILE A 68 -12.75 -5.99 11.42
N THR A 69 -11.98 -5.11 12.10
CA THR A 69 -10.73 -4.57 11.55
C THR A 69 -9.72 -5.68 11.23
N LEU A 70 -9.60 -6.70 12.09
CA LEU A 70 -8.73 -7.84 11.85
C LEU A 70 -9.14 -8.65 10.61
N GLU A 71 -10.44 -8.81 10.38
CA GLU A 71 -10.97 -9.46 9.18
C GLU A 71 -10.81 -8.61 7.92
N ILE A 72 -10.90 -7.28 8.01
CA ILE A 72 -10.58 -6.38 6.90
C ILE A 72 -9.11 -6.57 6.47
N VAL A 73 -8.18 -6.59 7.43
CA VAL A 73 -6.75 -6.85 7.14
C VAL A 73 -6.58 -8.22 6.48
N HIS A 74 -7.29 -9.24 6.93
CA HIS A 74 -7.22 -10.56 6.31
C HIS A 74 -7.72 -10.56 4.87
N ARG A 75 -8.88 -9.95 4.64
CA ARG A 75 -9.48 -9.83 3.31
C ARG A 75 -8.60 -9.07 2.31
N TYR A 76 -7.90 -8.02 2.78
CA TYR A 76 -6.91 -7.30 1.96
C TYR A 76 -5.76 -8.21 1.52
N VAL A 77 -5.19 -8.98 2.45
CA VAL A 77 -4.11 -9.93 2.13
C VAL A 77 -4.58 -11.02 1.18
N GLU A 78 -5.80 -11.53 1.35
CA GLU A 78 -6.38 -12.50 0.41
C GLU A 78 -6.64 -11.92 -0.98
N GLN A 79 -6.97 -10.63 -1.12
CA GLN A 79 -7.11 -10.01 -2.44
C GLN A 79 -5.76 -9.88 -3.13
N MET A 80 -4.74 -9.42 -2.41
CA MET A 80 -3.38 -9.36 -2.93
C MET A 80 -2.86 -10.74 -3.36
N ASP A 81 -3.08 -11.77 -2.53
CA ASP A 81 -2.62 -13.14 -2.83
C ASP A 81 -3.25 -13.69 -4.12
N LYS A 82 -4.53 -13.40 -4.34
CA LYS A 82 -5.24 -13.76 -5.58
C LYS A 82 -4.80 -12.96 -6.78
N TYR A 83 -4.54 -11.66 -6.60
CA TYR A 83 -4.10 -10.77 -7.68
C TYR A 83 -2.70 -11.13 -8.17
N TYR A 84 -1.73 -11.28 -7.27
CA TYR A 84 -0.35 -11.58 -7.62
C TYR A 84 -0.08 -13.07 -7.89
N GLY A 85 -0.95 -13.97 -7.45
CA GLY A 85 -0.76 -15.42 -7.64
C GLY A 85 0.35 -15.98 -6.76
N ASN A 86 0.12 -15.99 -5.44
CA ASN A 86 1.10 -16.21 -4.36
C ASN A 86 1.94 -14.95 -4.09
N VAL A 87 1.36 -14.02 -3.33
CA VAL A 87 2.00 -12.73 -3.05
C VAL A 87 3.29 -12.89 -2.24
N CYS A 88 4.35 -12.22 -2.67
CA CYS A 88 5.58 -12.06 -1.90
C CYS A 88 5.88 -10.60 -1.53
N GLU A 89 6.80 -10.38 -0.59
CA GLU A 89 7.20 -9.03 -0.17
C GLU A 89 7.77 -8.20 -1.33
N LEU A 90 8.44 -8.84 -2.29
CA LEU A 90 8.99 -8.15 -3.45
C LEU A 90 7.90 -7.64 -4.39
N ASP A 91 6.80 -8.39 -4.58
CA ASP A 91 5.69 -7.97 -5.45
C ASP A 91 5.07 -6.66 -4.94
N ILE A 92 4.91 -6.54 -3.62
CA ILE A 92 4.39 -5.33 -2.98
C ILE A 92 5.36 -4.14 -3.12
N ILE A 93 6.68 -4.40 -3.11
CA ILE A 93 7.70 -3.35 -3.26
C ILE A 93 7.77 -2.84 -4.70
N PHE A 94 7.82 -3.75 -5.67
CA PHE A 94 7.94 -3.39 -7.09
C PHE A 94 6.64 -2.80 -7.63
N ASN A 95 5.48 -3.31 -7.19
CA ASN A 95 4.16 -2.89 -7.69
C ASN A 95 3.32 -2.25 -6.57
N PHE A 96 3.91 -1.31 -5.81
CA PHE A 96 3.23 -0.67 -4.68
C PHE A 96 1.98 0.12 -5.10
N GLN A 97 1.94 0.62 -6.33
CA GLN A 97 0.77 1.33 -6.88
C GLN A 97 -0.45 0.40 -6.94
N LYS A 98 -0.29 -0.80 -7.49
CA LYS A 98 -1.34 -1.83 -7.53
C LYS A 98 -1.81 -2.22 -6.13
N ALA A 99 -0.89 -2.30 -5.16
CA ALA A 99 -1.27 -2.53 -3.77
C ALA A 99 -2.15 -1.40 -3.19
N TYR A 100 -1.88 -0.13 -3.53
CA TYR A 100 -2.76 0.99 -3.16
C TYR A 100 -4.12 0.91 -3.85
N PHE A 101 -4.19 0.52 -5.13
CA PHE A 101 -5.46 0.37 -5.84
C PHE A 101 -6.34 -0.73 -5.23
N ILE A 102 -5.75 -1.90 -4.94
CA ILE A 102 -6.45 -2.98 -4.21
C ILE A 102 -6.97 -2.47 -2.86
N LEU A 103 -6.17 -1.67 -2.15
CA LEU A 103 -6.56 -1.12 -0.85
C LEU A 103 -7.69 -0.12 -0.97
N ASP A 104 -7.67 0.73 -1.99
CA ASP A 104 -8.66 1.79 -2.21
C ASP A 104 -10.00 1.23 -2.72
N GLU A 105 -10.00 0.13 -3.48
CA GLU A 105 -11.23 -0.61 -3.82
C GLU A 105 -11.86 -1.29 -2.60
N LEU A 106 -11.04 -1.69 -1.61
CA LEU A 106 -11.51 -2.31 -0.38
C LEU A 106 -11.99 -1.27 0.64
N LEU A 107 -11.24 -0.18 0.81
CA LEU A 107 -11.43 0.82 1.86
C LEU A 107 -11.51 2.23 1.30
N LEU A 108 -12.53 2.96 1.72
CA LEU A 108 -12.68 4.37 1.39
C LEU A 108 -12.98 5.19 2.64
N ALA A 109 -12.28 6.31 2.79
CA ALA A 109 -12.41 7.20 3.94
C ALA A 109 -12.25 6.51 5.32
N GLY A 110 -11.54 5.39 5.38
CA GLY A 110 -11.33 4.61 6.60
C GLY A 110 -12.37 3.52 6.86
N GLU A 111 -13.38 3.40 6.00
CA GLU A 111 -14.48 2.44 6.13
C GLU A 111 -14.44 1.37 5.03
N LEU A 112 -15.09 0.23 5.29
CA LEU A 112 -15.22 -0.84 4.30
C LEU A 112 -16.16 -0.41 3.17
N GLN A 113 -15.63 -0.29 1.96
CA GLN A 113 -16.40 0.04 0.75
C GLN A 113 -17.00 -1.22 0.11
N GLU A 114 -16.14 -2.16 -0.29
CA GLU A 114 -16.56 -3.37 -1.00
C GLU A 114 -16.26 -4.61 -0.17
N SER A 115 -17.30 -5.41 0.08
CA SER A 115 -17.19 -6.62 0.91
C SER A 115 -16.99 -7.88 0.07
N SER A 116 -17.38 -7.85 -1.20
CA SER A 116 -17.28 -8.95 -2.15
C SER A 116 -15.88 -9.06 -2.74
N LYS A 117 -15.16 -10.13 -2.38
CA LYS A 117 -13.85 -10.47 -2.96
C LYS A 117 -13.88 -10.54 -4.50
N LYS A 118 -15.01 -10.97 -5.08
CA LYS A 118 -15.15 -11.09 -6.54
C LYS A 118 -15.28 -9.72 -7.21
N ASN A 119 -15.95 -8.78 -6.56
CA ASN A 119 -16.15 -7.44 -7.11
C ASN A 119 -14.83 -6.67 -7.10
N VAL A 120 -14.09 -6.72 -5.98
CA VAL A 120 -12.77 -6.07 -5.87
C VAL A 120 -11.84 -6.52 -7.01
N LEU A 121 -11.67 -7.83 -7.19
CA LEU A 121 -10.82 -8.36 -8.27
C LEU A 121 -11.31 -7.95 -9.66
N ARG A 122 -12.63 -7.89 -9.88
CA ARG A 122 -13.20 -7.44 -11.15
C ARG A 122 -12.86 -5.98 -11.43
N CYS A 123 -13.00 -5.09 -10.44
CA CYS A 123 -12.66 -3.67 -10.60
C CYS A 123 -11.19 -3.49 -10.94
N ILE A 124 -10.30 -4.17 -10.22
CA ILE A 124 -8.85 -4.10 -10.47
C ILE A 124 -8.50 -4.59 -11.87
N SER A 125 -9.09 -5.71 -12.32
CA SER A 125 -8.84 -6.21 -13.69
C SER A 125 -9.36 -5.26 -14.78
N GLN A 126 -10.45 -4.52 -14.51
CA GLN A 126 -10.94 -3.50 -15.43
C GLN A 126 -9.99 -2.30 -15.48
N GLU A 127 -9.47 -1.87 -14.33
CA GLU A 127 -8.47 -0.80 -14.24
C GLU A 127 -7.18 -1.17 -14.96
N ASP A 128 -6.67 -2.39 -14.77
CA ASP A 128 -5.50 -2.90 -15.50
C ASP A 128 -5.71 -2.84 -17.03
N SER A 129 -6.91 -3.22 -17.50
CA SER A 129 -7.24 -3.17 -18.94
C SER A 129 -7.29 -1.75 -19.47
N LEU A 130 -7.75 -0.79 -18.66
CA LEU A 130 -7.82 0.62 -19.06
C LEU A 130 -6.43 1.26 -19.09
N GLU A 131 -5.57 0.94 -18.12
CA GLU A 131 -4.19 1.41 -18.10
C GLU A 131 -3.41 0.91 -19.32
N ASP A 132 -3.59 -0.35 -19.71
CA ASP A 132 -2.99 -0.91 -20.92
C ASP A 132 -3.45 -0.17 -22.19
N MET A 133 -4.75 0.17 -22.29
CA MET A 133 -5.31 0.92 -23.43
C MET A 133 -4.76 2.34 -23.53
N GLU A 134 -4.61 3.05 -22.41
CA GLU A 134 -4.04 4.41 -22.39
C GLU A 134 -2.57 4.42 -22.84
N VAL A 135 -1.82 3.37 -22.51
CA VAL A 135 -0.42 3.21 -22.97
C VAL A 135 -0.38 2.98 -24.49
N GLU A 136 -1.28 2.19 -25.05
CA GLU A 136 -1.37 1.97 -26.50
C GLU A 136 -1.74 3.26 -27.27
N GLU A 137 -2.73 4.02 -26.80
CA GLU A 137 -3.15 5.28 -27.43
C GLU A 137 -2.02 6.34 -27.42
N SER A 138 -1.20 6.38 -26.37
CA SER A 138 -0.06 7.31 -26.28
C SER A 138 1.08 7.00 -27.26
N GLN A 139 1.17 5.76 -27.76
CA GLN A 139 2.18 5.37 -28.75
C GLN A 139 1.75 5.72 -30.18
N ASP A 140 0.45 5.71 -30.46
CA ASP A 140 -0.10 6.05 -31.78
C ASP A 140 -0.10 7.57 -32.08
N GLU A 141 -0.04 8.43 -31.06
CA GLU A 141 0.10 9.89 -31.25
C GLU A 141 1.52 10.37 -31.62
N THR A 142 2.52 9.46 -31.71
CA THR A 142 3.90 9.84 -32.07
C THR A 142 4.15 10.12 -33.56
N PHE A 143 3.12 10.15 -34.40
CA PHE A 143 3.20 10.62 -35.79
C PHE A 143 2.73 12.07 -35.96
N ILE A 144 3.35 13.02 -35.26
CA ILE A 144 3.26 14.46 -35.60
C ILE A 144 4.67 15.07 -35.57
N PRO A 145 5.15 15.70 -36.66
CA PRO A 145 6.51 16.20 -36.74
C PRO A 145 6.73 17.38 -35.78
N ALA A 146 7.91 17.38 -35.16
CA ALA A 146 8.36 18.33 -34.16
C ALA A 146 8.13 19.81 -34.53
N ALA A 147 7.41 20.55 -33.69
CA ALA A 147 7.55 22.01 -33.57
C ALA A 147 7.05 22.53 -32.21
N ASN A 148 8.00 22.97 -31.38
CA ASN A 148 7.92 24.01 -30.35
C ASN A 148 6.88 23.91 -29.21
N LEU A 149 7.36 23.63 -27.99
CA LEU A 149 7.24 24.52 -26.81
C LEU A 149 8.06 23.99 -25.61
N GLY A 150 9.14 24.72 -25.27
CA GLY A 150 9.65 25.06 -23.92
C GLY A 150 9.85 24.01 -22.80
N PRO A 151 10.84 24.23 -21.89
CA PRO A 151 11.25 23.23 -20.91
C PRO A 151 10.44 23.35 -19.61
N PHE A 152 9.66 22.33 -19.27
CA PHE A 152 9.29 22.07 -17.87
C PHE A 152 9.11 20.56 -17.66
N VAL A 153 10.24 19.85 -17.61
CA VAL A 153 10.33 18.62 -16.82
C VAL A 153 11.33 18.91 -15.73
N LEU A 154 10.82 18.90 -14.50
CA LEU A 154 11.64 18.91 -13.30
C LEU A 154 12.36 17.55 -13.23
N LEU A 155 13.56 17.46 -13.82
CA LEU A 155 14.49 16.37 -13.54
C LEU A 155 15.56 16.89 -12.58
N CYS A 156 15.54 16.41 -11.34
CA CYS A 156 16.69 16.37 -10.43
C CYS A 156 16.34 15.40 -9.28
N SER A 157 17.08 14.33 -8.98
CA SER A 157 18.44 13.98 -9.39
C SER A 157 18.64 12.47 -9.46
N LEU A 158 19.41 12.04 -10.46
CA LEU A 158 20.21 10.82 -10.48
C LEU A 158 21.65 11.29 -10.68
N VAL A 159 22.58 11.00 -9.76
CA VAL A 159 24.02 10.91 -10.05
C VAL A 159 24.60 9.75 -9.23
N GLU A 160 25.25 8.86 -9.97
CA GLU A 160 26.01 7.66 -9.61
C GLU A 160 27.40 7.96 -9.01
N GLU A 161 27.97 6.98 -8.29
CA GLU A 161 29.41 6.60 -8.21
C GLU A 161 29.43 5.28 -7.38
N GLU A 162 30.05 4.13 -7.70
CA GLU A 162 31.02 3.72 -8.71
C GLU A 162 30.99 2.17 -8.91
N VAL A 163 31.10 1.76 -10.18
CA VAL A 163 32.10 0.81 -10.74
C VAL A 163 32.04 -0.68 -10.36
N THR A 164 31.50 -1.47 -11.30
CA THR A 164 32.01 -2.82 -11.61
C THR A 164 33.39 -2.70 -12.28
N LYS A 165 34.49 -2.89 -11.54
CA LYS A 165 35.81 -3.31 -12.06
C LYS A 165 36.81 -3.71 -10.95
N ILE A 166 36.66 -4.93 -10.45
CA ILE A 166 37.73 -5.88 -10.10
C ILE A 166 37.10 -7.22 -10.55
N MET A 167 37.40 -7.80 -11.72
CA MET A 167 38.69 -8.14 -12.32
C MET A 167 38.72 -7.89 -13.83
#